data_AF-A0A2A4T6I7-F1
#
_entry.id   AF-A0A2A4T6I7-F1
#
_cell.length_a   1.000
_cell.length_b   1.000
_cell.length_c   1.000
_cell.angle_alpha   90.00
_cell.angle_beta   90.00
_cell.angle_gamma   90.00
#
_symmetry.space_group_name_H-M   'P 1'
#
loop_
_entity.id
_entity.type
_entity.pdbx_description
1 polymer ?
#
loop_
_entity_poly.entity_id
_entity_poly.type
_entity_poly.pdbx_seq_one_letter_code
_entity_poly.pdbx_strand_id
1 'polypeptide(L)' 'MSVFFLVIVLVGWFTSEYFGNPGILIFAIIFSVGMNGTSFWFSDKIAIRSAGAKEADGNQYKDLHNIVENLAITA' A
#
# COMPACT_ATOMS: atom_id res chain seq x y z
N MET A 1 0.76 8.36 2.05
CA MET A 1 1.02 7.73 3.36
C MET A 1 0.58 8.63 4.52
N SER A 2 1.08 9.87 4.65
CA SER A 2 0.67 10.79 5.74
C SER A 2 -0.81 11.17 5.76
N VAL A 3 -1.44 11.35 4.59
CA VAL A 3 -2.88 11.66 4.50
C VAL A 3 -3.74 10.51 5.03
N PHE A 4 -3.41 9.27 4.68
CA PHE A 4 -4.11 8.09 5.19
C PHE A 4 -4.01 8.00 6.72
N PHE A 5 -2.81 8.23 7.26
CA PHE A 5 -2.61 8.24 8.71
C PHE A 5 -3.48 9.30 9.40
N LEU A 6 -3.47 10.54 8.90
CA LEU A 6 -4.28 11.62 9.46
C LEU A 6 -5.77 11.30 9.42
N VAL A 7 -6.27 10.76 8.30
CA VAL A 7 -7.67 10.37 8.16
C VAL A 7 -8.06 9.28 9.16
N ILE A 8 -7.25 8.21 9.29
CA ILE A 8 -7.55 7.12 10.23
C ILE A 8 -7.50 7.60 11.68
N VAL A 9 -6.54 8.44 12.04
CA VAL A 9 -6.45 8.99 13.40
C VAL A 9 -7.63 9.92 13.71
N LEU A 10 -8.06 10.76 12.76
CA LEU A 10 -9.23 11.62 12.94
C LEU A 10 -10.52 10.82 13.12
N VAL A 11 -10.74 9.80 12.30
CA VAL A 11 -11.89 8.89 12.43
C VAL A 11 -11.82 8.13 13.77
N GLY A 12 -10.64 7.62 14.12
CA GLY A 12 -10.41 6.93 15.38
C GLY A 12 -10.69 7.82 16.60
N TRP A 13 -10.29 9.09 16.55
CA TRP A 13 -10.53 10.05 17.62
C TRP A 13 -12.02 10.36 17.78
N PHE A 14 -12.72 10.68 16.69
CA PHE A 14 -14.16 10.94 16.72
C PHE A 14 -14.94 9.72 17.25
N THR A 15 -14.57 8.53 16.79
CA THR A 15 -15.20 7.28 17.21
C THR A 15 -14.89 6.95 18.68
N SER A 16 -13.65 7.20 19.12
CA SER A 16 -13.23 7.00 20.51
C SER A 16 -14.05 7.84 21.49
N GLU A 17 -14.32 9.10 21.14
CA GLU A 17 -15.15 9.97 21.99
C GLU A 17 -16.63 9.60 21.94
N TYR A 18 -17.16 9.27 20.76
CA TYR A 18 -18.56 8.86 20.63
C TYR A 18 -18.90 7.61 21.48
N PHE A 19 -17.98 6.65 21.54
CA PHE A 19 -18.14 5.43 22.33
C PHE A 19 -17.53 5.52 23.74
N GLY A 20 -16.93 6.65 24.11
CA GLY A 20 -16.24 6.84 25.40
C GLY A 20 -15.12 5.82 25.66
N ASN A 21 -14.50 5.28 24.62
CA ASN A 21 -13.51 4.21 24.71
C ASN A 21 -12.17 4.63 24.09
N PRO A 22 -11.15 4.97 24.89
CA PRO A 22 -9.82 5.38 24.40
C PRO A 22 -9.08 4.26 23.67
N GLY A 23 -9.45 3.00 23.89
CA GLY A 23 -8.87 1.85 23.20
C GLY A 23 -9.07 1.89 21.68
N ILE A 24 -10.15 2.53 21.19
CA ILE A 24 -10.43 2.69 19.75
C ILE A 24 -9.36 3.55 19.09
N LEU A 25 -8.97 4.67 19.72
CA LEU A 25 -7.94 5.56 19.19
C LEU A 25 -6.57 4.87 19.18
N ILE A 26 -6.23 4.15 20.25
CA ILE A 26 -4.97 3.39 20.34
C ILE A 26 -4.91 2.33 19.23
N PHE A 27 -5.99 1.58 19.04
CA PHE A 27 -6.10 0.61 17.94
C PHE A 27 -5.94 1.28 16.57
N ALA A 28 -6.64 2.40 16.32
CA ALA A 28 -6.57 3.11 15.05
C ALA A 28 -5.14 3.59 14.73
N ILE A 29 -4.41 4.09 15.73
CA ILE A 29 -3.01 4.51 15.57
C ILE A 29 -2.13 3.29 15.22
N ILE A 30 -2.20 2.21 16.00
CA ILE A 30 -1.41 0.99 15.76
C ILE A 30 -1.71 0.42 14.37
N PHE A 31 -2.99 0.31 14.03
CA PHE A 31 -3.45 -0.16 12.73
C PHE A 31 -2.90 0.72 11.60
N SER A 32 -3.01 2.05 11.74
CA SER A 32 -2.53 2.97 10.72
C SER A 32 -1.01 2.90 10.54
N VAL A 33 -0.24 2.80 11.62
CA VAL A 33 1.23 2.65 11.54
C VAL A 33 1.59 1.31 10.89
N GLY A 34 0.94 0.22 11.30
CA GLY A 34 1.12 -1.10 10.69
C GLY A 34 0.78 -1.12 9.20
N MET A 35 -0.30 -0.46 8.79
CA MET A 35 -0.69 -0.32 7.39
C MET A 35 0.29 0.54 6.60
N ASN A 36 0.80 1.64 7.16
CA ASN A 36 1.82 2.44 6.50
C ASN A 36 3.13 1.66 6.33
N GLY A 37 3.54 0.91 7.36
CA GLY A 37 4.70 0.04 7.27
C GLY A 37 4.53 -1.03 6.20
N THR A 38 3.50 -1.85 6.30
CA THR A 38 3.24 -2.91 5.31
C THR A 38 3.11 -2.35 3.89
N SER A 39 2.45 -1.20 3.71
CA SER A 39 2.37 -0.54 2.40
C SER A 39 3.73 -0.04 1.91
N PHE A 40 4.64 0.37 2.79
CA PHE A 40 5.99 0.79 2.41
C PHE A 40 6.84 -0.39 1.93
N TRP A 41 6.90 -1.47 2.71
CA TRP A 41 7.75 -2.64 2.39
C TRP A 41 7.19 -3.56 1.31
N PHE A 42 5.87 -3.59 1.11
CA PHE A 42 5.21 -4.48 0.14
C PHE A 42 4.42 -3.70 -0.92
N SER A 43 4.75 -2.42 -1.16
CA SER A 43 4.05 -1.56 -2.12
C SER A 43 4.01 -2.16 -3.53
N ASP A 44 5.11 -2.74 -3.99
CA ASP A 44 5.26 -3.41 -5.28
C ASP A 44 4.25 -4.55 -5.43
N LYS A 45 4.17 -5.44 -4.43
CA LYS A 45 3.27 -6.60 -4.46
C LYS A 45 1.82 -6.17 -4.40
N ILE A 46 1.52 -5.13 -3.63
CA ILE A 46 0.17 -4.57 -3.52
C ILE A 46 -0.25 -3.99 -4.87
N ALA A 47 0.61 -3.22 -5.54
CA ALA A 47 0.34 -2.61 -6.84
C ALA A 47 0.16 -3.66 -7.95
N ILE A 48 1.03 -4.66 -8.01
CA ILE A 48 0.93 -5.77 -8.99
C ILE A 48 -0.41 -6.51 -8.81
N ARG A 49 -0.79 -6.83 -7.58
CA ARG A 49 -2.03 -7.55 -7.28
C ARG A 49 -3.27 -6.68 -7.55
N SER A 50 -3.24 -5.39 -7.20
CA SER A 50 -4.38 -4.50 -7.39
C SER A 50 -4.66 -4.23 -8.88
N ALA A 51 -3.61 -4.22 -9.71
CA ALA A 51 -3.73 -4.12 -11.16
C ALA A 51 -4.24 -5.43 -11.81
N GLY A 52 -4.39 -6.52 -11.06
CA GLY A 52 -4.70 -7.83 -11.61
C GLY A 52 -3.60 -8.34 -12.55
N ALA A 53 -2.36 -7.89 -12.36
CA ALA A 53 -1.26 -8.23 -13.24
C ALA A 53 -0.98 -9.74 -13.20
N LYS A 54 -0.66 -10.27 -14.36
CA LYS A 54 -0.23 -11.66 -14.55
C LYS A 54 1.24 -11.66 -14.93
N GLU A 55 1.92 -12.73 -14.55
CA GLU A 55 3.30 -12.93 -14.96
C GLU A 55 3.40 -13.00 -16.49
N ALA A 56 4.28 -12.18 -17.06
CA ALA A 56 4.55 -12.19 -18.48
C ALA A 56 5.58 -13.29 -18.77
N ASP A 57 5.15 -14.37 -19.42
CA ASP A 57 6.04 -15.45 -19.82
C ASP A 57 7.16 -14.91 -20.74
N GLY A 58 8.40 -15.19 -20.37
CA GLY A 58 9.57 -14.67 -21.06
C GLY A 58 9.79 -15.22 -22.46
N ASN A 59 9.15 -16.33 -22.84
CA ASN A 59 9.23 -16.86 -24.18
C ASN A 59 8.12 -16.31 -25.09
N GLN A 60 6.92 -16.11 -24.53
CA GLN A 60 5.76 -15.56 -25.23
C GLN A 60 5.84 -14.04 -25.42
N TYR A 61 6.42 -13.31 -24.45
CA TYR A 61 6.45 -11.84 -24.43
C TYR A 61 7.88 -11.27 -24.48
N LYS A 62 8.77 -11.86 -25.29
CA LYS A 62 10.17 -11.41 -25.44
C LYS A 62 10.32 -9.94 -25.79
N ASP A 63 9.53 -9.46 -26.75
CA ASP A 63 9.62 -8.06 -27.20
C ASP A 63 9.24 -7.09 -26.08
N LEU A 64 8.25 -7.44 -25.27
CA LEU A 64 7.86 -6.65 -24.09
C LEU A 64 9.01 -6.58 -23.07
N HIS A 65 9.64 -7.71 -22.77
CA HIS A 65 10.79 -7.75 -21.86
C HIS A 65 11.96 -6.92 -22.38
N ASN A 66 12.31 -7.04 -23.67
CA ASN A 66 13.39 -6.27 -24.27
C ASN A 66 13.12 -4.75 -24.19
N ILE A 67 11.88 -4.31 -24.42
CA ILE A 67 11.51 -2.89 -24.30
C ILE A 67 11.68 -2.40 -22.85
N VAL A 68 11.16 -3.15 -21.88
CA VAL A 68 11.26 -2.80 -20.46
C VAL A 68 12.72 -2.82 -19.97
N GLU A 69 13.52 -3.78 -20.40
CA GLU A 69 14.94 -3.89 -20.06
C GLU A 69 15.75 -2.71 -20.63
N ASN A 70 15.55 -2.35 -21.91
CA ASN A 70 16.19 -1.18 -22.50
C ASN A 70 15.82 0.12 -21.78
N LEU A 71 14.56 0.26 -21.35
CA LEU A 71 14.10 1.40 -20.55
C LEU A 71 14.77 1.44 -19.18
N ALA A 72 14.86 0.30 -18.49
CA ALA A 72 15.47 0.21 -17.16
C ALA A 72 16.98 0.45 -17.15
N ILE A 73 17.69 0.13 -18.25
CA ILE A 73 19.13 0.40 -18.40
C ILE A 73 19.39 1.89 -18.67
N THR A 74 18.48 2.58 -19.37
CA THR A 74 18.65 3.99 -19.77
C THR A 74 18.20 4.99 -18.70
N ALA A 75 17.40 4.54 -17.73
CA ALA A 75 16.81 5.36 -16.66
C ALA A 75 17.76 5.67 -15.50
#